data_AF-A0A7W8QN19-F1
#
_entry.id   AF-A0A7W8QN19-F1
#
_cell.length_a   1.000
_cell.length_b   1.000
_cell.length_c   1.000
_cell.angle_alpha   90.00
_cell.angle_beta   90.00
_cell.angle_gamma   90.00
#
_symmetry.space_group_name_H-M   'P 1'
#
loop_
_entity.id
_entity.type
_entity.pdbx_description
1 polymer ?
#
loop_
_entity_poly.entity_id
_entity_poly.type
_entity_poly.pdbx_seq_one_letter_code
_entity_poly.pdbx_strand_id
1 'polypeptide(L)'
;MKRIGSGGWAAATAILARATAAEHDAGGACALAESILDTVPAHSLRETTRRRLHALQADLDAAPGPAARTVADRLHALPAHEPIRRSSPEPNGH
;
A
#
# COMPACT_ATOMS: atom_id res chain seq x y z
N MET A 1 -6.86 -18.97 -3.11
CA MET A 1 -5.46 -18.49 -2.95
C MET A 1 -5.41 -16.99 -3.19
N LYS A 2 -4.98 -16.17 -2.22
CA LYS A 2 -4.74 -14.73 -2.46
C LYS A 2 -3.50 -14.61 -3.34
N ARG A 3 -3.67 -14.21 -4.60
CA ARG A 3 -2.54 -13.97 -5.51
C ARG A 3 -1.71 -12.82 -4.95
N ILE A 4 -0.39 -13.01 -4.89
CA ILE A 4 0.58 -11.92 -4.68
C ILE A 4 0.26 -10.83 -5.72
N GLY A 5 0.26 -9.56 -5.31
CA GLY A 5 -0.17 -8.44 -6.17
C GLY A 5 -1.67 -8.17 -6.20
N SER A 6 -2.51 -8.98 -5.54
CA SER A 6 -3.92 -8.65 -5.35
C SER A 6 -4.11 -7.59 -4.27
N GLY A 7 -5.18 -6.78 -4.37
CA GLY A 7 -5.52 -5.81 -3.32
C GLY A 7 -5.75 -6.44 -1.94
N GLY A 8 -6.19 -7.70 -1.90
CA GLY A 8 -6.36 -8.46 -0.65
C GLY A 8 -5.06 -8.98 -0.03
N TRP A 9 -4.00 -9.13 -0.83
CA TRP A 9 -2.63 -9.36 -0.37
C TRP A 9 -2.04 -8.05 0.14
N ALA A 10 -2.13 -6.97 -0.64
CA ALA A 10 -1.64 -5.64 -0.28
C ALA A 10 -2.17 -5.16 1.08
N ALA A 11 -3.47 -5.33 1.33
CA ALA A 11 -4.10 -4.94 2.58
C ALA A 11 -3.59 -5.74 3.79
N ALA A 12 -3.24 -7.02 3.61
CA ALA A 12 -2.70 -7.87 4.67
C ALA A 12 -1.23 -7.52 4.94
N THR A 13 -0.43 -7.34 3.89
CA THR A 13 0.97 -6.92 3.99
C THR A 13 1.08 -5.55 4.65
N ALA A 14 0.16 -4.62 4.38
CA ALA A 14 0.13 -3.31 5.04
C ALA A 14 -0.17 -3.40 6.55
N ILE A 15 -1.01 -4.36 6.97
CA ILE A 15 -1.23 -4.62 8.41
C ILE A 15 0.04 -5.18 9.04
N LEU A 16 0.67 -6.16 8.37
CA LEU A 16 1.91 -6.77 8.84
C LEU A 16 3.00 -5.71 9.01
N ALA A 17 3.19 -4.83 8.02
CA ALA A 17 4.17 -3.75 8.08
C ALA A 17 3.98 -2.84 9.31
N ARG A 18 2.73 -2.52 9.66
CA ARG A 18 2.44 -1.72 10.86
C ARG A 18 2.70 -2.48 12.16
N ALA A 19 2.41 -3.78 12.20
CA ALA A 19 2.77 -4.61 13.34
C ALA A 19 4.30 -4.67 13.51
N THR A 20 5.05 -4.85 12.42
CA THR A 20 6.51 -4.85 12.42
C THR A 20 7.09 -3.51 12.90
N ALA A 21 6.50 -2.38 12.48
CA ALA A 21 6.90 -1.06 12.99
C ALA A 21 6.62 -0.90 14.49
N ALA A 22 5.50 -1.42 14.99
CA ALA A 22 5.16 -1.40 16.41
C ALA A 22 6.12 -2.25 17.27
N GLU A 23 6.71 -3.30 16.69
CA GLU A 23 7.77 -4.11 17.31
C GLU A 23 9.17 -3.46 17.20
N HIS A 24 9.24 -2.16 16.92
CA HIS A 24 10.48 -1.39 16.71
C HIS A 24 11.36 -1.85 15.53
N ASP A 25 10.82 -2.68 14.63
CA ASP A 25 11.52 -3.11 13.41
C ASP A 25 11.14 -2.22 12.21
N ALA A 26 11.63 -0.98 12.23
CA ALA A 26 11.40 -0.03 11.14
C ALA A 26 11.92 -0.55 9.78
N GLY A 27 12.99 -1.35 9.79
CA GLY A 27 13.60 -1.92 8.59
C GLY A 27 12.68 -2.92 7.88
N GLY A 28 12.16 -3.93 8.61
CA GLY A 28 11.23 -4.89 8.04
C GLY A 28 9.89 -4.25 7.64
N ALA A 29 9.44 -3.25 8.40
CA ALA A 29 8.25 -2.48 8.03
C ALA A 29 8.42 -1.74 6.69
N CYS A 30 9.58 -1.13 6.44
CA CYS A 30 9.90 -0.49 5.16
C CYS A 30 9.97 -1.51 4.01
N ALA A 31 10.64 -2.65 4.22
CA ALA A 31 10.76 -3.70 3.20
C ALA A 31 9.39 -4.26 2.77
N LEU A 32 8.45 -4.40 3.72
CA LEU A 32 7.07 -4.80 3.43
C LEU A 32 6.31 -3.72 2.66
N ALA A 33 6.50 -2.45 3.00
CA ALA A 33 5.89 -1.34 2.27
C ALA A 33 6.41 -1.26 0.82
N GLU A 34 7.72 -1.39 0.62
CA GLU A 34 8.34 -1.45 -0.71
C GLU A 34 7.81 -2.62 -1.52
N SER A 35 7.71 -3.81 -0.92
CA SER A 35 7.14 -4.99 -1.57
C SER A 35 5.72 -4.73 -2.08
N ILE A 36 4.89 -3.99 -1.34
CA ILE A 36 3.54 -3.62 -1.79
C ILE A 36 3.61 -2.70 -3.00
N LEU A 37 4.45 -1.67 -2.94
CA LEU A 37 4.59 -0.66 -3.99
C LEU A 37 5.19 -1.24 -5.28
N ASP A 38 6.04 -2.25 -5.18
CA ASP A 38 6.64 -2.92 -6.34
C ASP A 38 5.72 -3.97 -6.96
N THR A 39 4.88 -4.62 -6.15
CA THR A 39 4.05 -5.74 -6.60
C THR A 39 2.65 -5.30 -7.05
N VAL A 40 2.09 -4.27 -6.42
CA VAL A 40 0.70 -3.84 -6.65
C VAL A 40 0.71 -2.51 -7.37
N PRO A 41 0.19 -2.44 -8.61
CA PRO A 41 0.18 -1.18 -9.34
C PRO A 41 -0.71 -0.16 -8.61
N ALA A 42 -0.32 1.11 -8.64
CA ALA A 42 -0.96 2.17 -7.86
C ALA A 42 -2.48 2.26 -8.05
N HIS A 43 -2.99 2.03 -9.27
CA HIS A 43 -4.43 2.04 -9.58
C HIS A 43 -5.20 0.87 -8.93
N SER A 44 -4.51 -0.23 -8.61
CA SER A 44 -5.08 -1.39 -7.92
C SER A 44 -5.00 -1.28 -6.39
N LEU A 45 -4.24 -0.31 -5.87
CA LEU A 45 -4.22 0.01 -4.45
C LEU A 45 -5.51 0.73 -4.05
N ARG A 46 -6.32 0.02 -3.27
CA ARG A 46 -7.53 0.56 -2.65
C ARG A 46 -7.19 1.67 -1.68
N GLU A 47 -8.12 2.60 -1.55
CA GLU A 47 -8.01 3.73 -0.60
C GLU A 47 -7.72 3.28 0.83
N THR A 48 -8.34 2.20 1.30
CA THR A 48 -8.10 1.68 2.65
C THR A 48 -6.65 1.19 2.86
N THR A 49 -6.03 0.61 1.83
CA THR A 49 -4.62 0.21 1.87
C THR A 49 -3.72 1.44 1.86
N ARG A 50 -4.02 2.45 1.05
CA ARG A 50 -3.27 3.72 1.02
C ARG A 50 -3.30 4.42 2.38
N ARG A 51 -4.47 4.52 3.01
CA ARG A 51 -4.60 5.06 4.38
C ARG A 51 -3.77 4.31 5.40
N ARG A 52 -3.65 2.98 5.27
CA ARG A 52 -2.79 2.17 6.15
C ARG A 52 -1.31 2.42 5.90
N LEU A 53 -0.89 2.63 4.65
CA LEU A 53 0.48 3.00 4.31
C LEU A 53 0.84 4.40 4.83
N HIS A 54 -0.09 5.36 4.78
CA HIS A 54 0.12 6.67 5.42
C HIS A 54 0.16 6.58 6.94
N ALA A 55 -0.65 5.70 7.57
CA ALA A 55 -0.54 5.45 9.00
C ALA A 55 0.82 4.83 9.35
N LEU A 56 1.32 3.89 8.55
CA LEU A 56 2.66 3.33 8.70
C LEU A 56 3.74 4.43 8.60
N GLN A 57 3.60 5.37 7.67
CA GLN A 57 4.53 6.51 7.55
C GLN A 57 4.59 7.33 8.85
N ALA A 58 3.44 7.58 9.49
CA ALA A 58 3.40 8.26 10.79
C ALA A 58 4.04 7.41 11.90
N ASP A 59 3.83 6.09 11.88
CA ASP A 59 4.47 5.15 12.82
C ASP A 59 6.01 5.16 12.65
N LEU A 60 6.51 5.32 11.41
CA LEU A 60 7.94 5.39 11.08
C LEU A 60 8.58 6.76 11.34
N ASP A 61 7.81 7.84 11.47
CA ASP A 61 8.33 9.19 11.78
C ASP A 61 9.03 9.22 13.15
N ALA A 62 8.57 8.37 14.09
CA ALA A 62 9.20 8.18 15.39
C ALA A 62 10.59 7.51 15.33
N ALA A 63 10.93 6.85 14.22
CA ALA A 63 12.21 6.17 13.98
C ALA A 63 12.77 6.55 12.59
N PRO A 64 13.22 7.81 12.42
CA PRO A 64 13.59 8.33 11.11
C PRO A 64 14.81 7.61 10.55
N GLY A 65 14.72 7.24 9.28
CA GLY A 65 15.81 6.58 8.56
C GLY A 65 15.67 6.76 7.04
N PRO A 66 16.75 6.49 6.27
CA PRO A 66 16.75 6.68 4.82
C PRO A 66 15.66 5.84 4.13
N ALA A 67 15.44 4.60 4.59
CA ALA A 67 14.39 3.73 4.05
C ALA A 67 12.97 4.28 4.30
N ALA A 68 12.70 4.77 5.51
CA ALA A 68 11.42 5.40 5.84
C ALA A 68 11.17 6.64 4.97
N ARG A 69 12.22 7.43 4.70
CA ARG A 69 12.14 8.58 3.80
C ARG A 69 11.84 8.16 2.36
N THR A 70 12.51 7.13 1.84
CA THR A 70 12.24 6.60 0.50
C THR A 70 10.80 6.11 0.35
N VAL A 71 10.28 5.37 1.33
CA VAL A 71 8.87 4.93 1.35
C VAL A 71 7.93 6.14 1.35
N ALA A 72 8.19 7.16 2.17
CA ALA A 72 7.40 8.38 2.23
C ALA A 72 7.37 9.11 0.87
N ASP A 73 8.51 9.29 0.23
CA ASP A 73 8.62 9.93 -1.09
C ASP A 73 7.84 9.13 -2.16
N ARG A 74 7.94 7.79 -2.16
CA ARG A 74 7.16 6.93 -3.07
C ARG A 74 5.66 7.01 -2.82
N LEU A 75 5.22 7.07 -1.56
CA LEU A 75 3.81 7.24 -1.21
C LEU A 75 3.28 8.60 -1.64
N HIS A 76 4.07 9.66 -1.50
CA HIS A 76 3.69 11.01 -1.94
C HIS A 76 3.62 11.12 -3.46
N ALA A 77 4.44 10.35 -4.18
CA ALA A 77 4.41 10.27 -5.65
C ALA A 77 3.26 9.40 -6.20
N LEU A 78 2.46 8.74 -5.33
CA LEU A 78 1.35 7.93 -5.81
C LEU A 78 0.27 8.81 -6.47
N PRO A 79 -0.23 8.44 -7.66
CA PRO A 79 -1.34 9.16 -8.27
C PRO A 79 -2.58 9.07 -7.39
N ALA A 80 -3.42 10.12 -7.43
CA ALA A 80 -4.70 10.15 -6.74
C ALA A 80 -5.50 8.86 -7.01
N HIS A 81 -6.24 8.38 -6.01
CA HIS A 81 -7.01 7.16 -6.18
C HIS A 81 -8.16 7.47 -7.14
N GLU A 82 -7.98 7.13 -8.42
CA GLU A 82 -9.13 7.08 -9.29
C GLU A 82 -9.97 5.87 -8.87
N PRO A 83 -11.23 6.09 -8.42
CA PRO A 83 -12.13 4.97 -8.26
C PRO A 83 -12.21 4.28 -9.62
N ILE A 84 -11.95 2.97 -9.65
CA ILE A 84 -12.10 2.16 -10.85
C ILE A 84 -13.51 2.43 -11.38
N ARG A 85 -13.62 3.21 -12.46
CA ARG A 85 -14.86 3.28 -13.22
C ARG A 85 -15.04 1.89 -13.78
N ARG A 86 -15.91 1.09 -13.16
CA ARG A 86 -16.52 -0.04 -13.86
C ARG A 86 -17.40 0.57 -14.95
N SER A 87 -16.80 0.96 -16.07
CA SER A 87 -17.53 0.92 -17.32
C SER A 87 -17.70 -0.55 -17.62
N SER A 88 -18.78 -1.14 -17.11
CA SER A 88 -19.30 -2.38 -17.65
C SER A 88 -20.00 -1.97 -18.95
N PRO A 89 -19.46 -2.27 -20.14
CA PRO A 89 -20.31 -2.31 -21.32
C PRO A 89 -21.12 -3.60 -21.15
N GLU A 90 -22.26 -3.52 -20.47
CA GLU A 90 -23.32 -4.48 -20.76
C GLU A 90 -23.96 -3.98 -22.07
N PRO A 91 -23.72 -4.63 -23.22
CA PRO A 91 -24.59 -4.43 -24.36
C PRO A 91 -25.95 -5.03 -24.00
N ASN A 92 -26.99 -4.22 -24.06
CA ASN A 92 -28.38 -4.66 -24.02
C ASN A 92 -28.61 -5.83 -24.99
N GLY A 93 -29.35 -6.85 -24.56
CA GLY A 93 -29.72 -7.99 -25.40
C GLY A 93 -31.09 -8.54 -25.04
N HIS A 94 -32.10 -7.93 -25.67
CA HIS A 94 -33.45 -8.41 -26.01
C HIS A 94 -34.46 -8.92 -24.96
#